data_AF-A0A1V4AGL7-F1
#
_entry.id   AF-A0A1V4AGL7-F1
#
_cell.length_a   1.000
_cell.length_b   1.000
_cell.length_c   1.000
_cell.angle_alpha   90.00
_cell.angle_beta   90.00
_cell.angle_gamma   90.00
#
_symmetry.space_group_name_H-M   'P 1'
#
loop_
_entity.id
_entity.type
_entity.pdbx_description
1 polymer ?
#
loop_
_entity_poly.entity_id
_entity_poly.type
_entity_poly.pdbx_seq_one_letter_code
_entity_poly.pdbx_strand_id
1 'polypeptide(L)'
;MDTLLTTFEEPLRVRAWRDYDPEVCALPGMDLGDRTLTGQVAGESGRLWEMGARRVVLPEVVELGGVQDFAAAARAVRALSLVRDLTARAVLVEWKLAYSALAPEDWRVLSHLQPPEELTGFEGAPEALADWRNGHYLGKCLWRQGPGFIQIRDRRWGDLRRFTADEPHYQVAIEALAYGAPAAGLPPAVLTEFGEEHLIIAVGELAWWLPYRVDRWTQEAMAI
;
A
#
# COMPACT_ATOMS: atom_id res chain seq x y z
N MET A 1 12.97 29.94 -4.82
CA MET A 1 13.30 28.56 -4.40
C MET A 1 12.09 28.09 -3.62
N ASP A 2 11.06 27.72 -4.36
CA ASP A 2 9.72 27.47 -3.86
C ASP A 2 9.17 26.34 -4.74
N THR A 3 9.49 25.10 -4.35
CA THR A 3 9.04 23.90 -5.06
C THR A 3 8.22 23.07 -4.08
N LEU A 4 7.19 23.71 -3.54
CA LEU A 4 6.06 23.04 -2.93
C LEU A 4 5.12 22.60 -4.05
N LEU A 5 5.36 21.41 -4.62
CA LEU A 5 4.29 20.66 -5.27
C LEU A 5 3.38 20.10 -4.16
N THR A 6 2.67 21.01 -3.51
CA THR A 6 1.56 20.70 -2.62
C THR A 6 0.32 20.58 -3.49
N THR A 7 -0.19 19.36 -3.57
CA THR A 7 -1.59 19.01 -3.84
C THR A 7 -2.08 19.06 -5.30
N PHE A 8 -1.92 17.93 -5.98
CA PHE A 8 -3.02 17.38 -6.77
C PHE A 8 -3.42 16.04 -6.16
N GLU A 9 -3.96 16.07 -4.94
CA GLU A 9 -4.63 14.89 -4.41
C GLU A 9 -6.03 14.86 -5.00
N GLU A 10 -6.15 14.26 -6.19
CA GLU A 10 -7.47 13.89 -6.66
C GLU A 10 -8.19 13.09 -5.54
N PRO A 11 -9.46 13.41 -5.27
CA PRO A 11 -10.19 12.77 -4.21
C PRO A 11 -10.32 11.27 -4.48
N LEU A 12 -10.03 10.47 -3.46
CA LEU A 12 -10.46 9.07 -3.45
C LEU A 12 -11.85 9.00 -2.85
N ARG A 13 -12.73 8.23 -3.48
CA ARG A 13 -14.04 7.90 -2.92
C ARG A 13 -13.98 6.52 -2.33
N VAL A 14 -14.49 6.36 -1.12
CA VAL A 14 -14.61 5.06 -0.47
C VAL A 14 -15.96 4.94 0.22
N ARG A 15 -16.40 3.73 0.47
CA ARG A 15 -17.48 3.45 1.42
C ARG A 15 -16.92 2.64 2.58
N ALA A 16 -17.39 2.90 3.80
CA ALA A 16 -16.81 2.26 4.99
C ALA A 16 -17.88 1.70 5.92
N TRP A 17 -17.50 0.68 6.70
CA TRP A 17 -18.35 0.05 7.71
C TRP A 17 -17.57 -0.20 9.00
N ARG A 18 -18.30 -0.27 10.11
CA ARG A 18 -17.77 -0.56 11.45
C ARG A 18 -17.41 -2.02 11.68
N ASP A 19 -17.86 -2.90 10.81
CA ASP A 19 -17.60 -4.33 10.84
C ASP A 19 -17.24 -4.82 9.43
N TYR A 20 -16.71 -6.03 9.31
CA TYR A 20 -16.43 -6.69 8.04
C TYR A 20 -17.42 -7.81 7.72
N ASP A 21 -18.16 -8.32 8.71
CA ASP A 21 -19.22 -9.30 8.49
C ASP A 21 -20.38 -8.65 7.71
N PRO A 22 -20.77 -9.17 6.53
CA PRO A 22 -21.86 -8.61 5.73
C PRO A 22 -23.20 -8.52 6.46
N GLU A 23 -23.51 -9.47 7.34
CA GLU A 23 -24.76 -9.47 8.12
C GLU A 23 -24.74 -8.36 9.18
N VAL A 24 -23.60 -8.16 9.84
CA VAL A 24 -23.40 -7.05 10.80
C VAL A 24 -23.43 -5.71 10.07
N CYS A 25 -22.82 -5.62 8.89
CA CYS A 25 -22.82 -4.40 8.07
C CYS A 25 -24.24 -3.91 7.72
N ALA A 26 -25.24 -4.80 7.68
CA ALA A 26 -26.63 -4.45 7.40
C ALA A 26 -27.37 -3.86 8.61
N LEU A 27 -26.80 -3.92 9.82
CA LEU A 27 -27.42 -3.38 11.03
C LEU A 27 -27.37 -1.84 11.07
N PRO A 28 -28.38 -1.19 11.67
CA PRO A 28 -28.37 0.27 11.85
C PRO A 28 -27.11 0.77 12.56
N GLY A 29 -26.48 1.80 11.99
CA GLY A 29 -25.28 2.43 12.56
C GLY A 29 -23.95 1.75 12.20
N MET A 30 -23.96 0.62 11.48
CA MET A 30 -22.75 -0.06 11.02
C MET A 30 -22.18 0.52 9.73
N ASP A 31 -23.04 1.02 8.84
CA ASP A 31 -22.63 1.78 7.65
C ASP A 31 -22.10 3.17 8.05
N LEU A 32 -20.87 3.48 7.63
CA LEU A 32 -20.25 4.79 7.79
C LEU A 32 -20.47 5.68 6.55
N GLY A 33 -21.15 5.18 5.52
CA GLY A 33 -21.51 5.89 4.30
C GLY A 33 -20.33 6.15 3.37
N ASP A 34 -20.63 6.85 2.27
CA ASP A 34 -19.62 7.28 1.31
C ASP A 34 -18.75 8.41 1.89
N ARG A 35 -17.45 8.34 1.62
CA ARG A 35 -16.43 9.29 2.08
C ARG A 35 -15.59 9.73 0.90
N THR A 36 -15.33 11.04 0.84
CA THR A 36 -14.41 11.64 -0.11
C THR A 36 -13.15 12.04 0.64
N LEU A 37 -12.05 11.35 0.36
CA LEU A 37 -10.76 11.52 1.01
C LEU A 37 -9.96 12.55 0.22
N THR A 38 -9.86 13.76 0.76
CA THR A 38 -9.24 14.93 0.09
C THR A 38 -7.91 15.33 0.70
N GLY A 39 -7.58 14.87 1.90
CA GLY A 39 -6.29 15.11 2.54
C GLY A 39 -5.29 13.96 2.35
N GLN A 40 -4.14 14.13 3.00
CA GLN A 40 -3.04 13.17 2.95
C GLN A 40 -3.49 11.77 3.37
N VAL A 41 -3.09 10.74 2.59
CA VAL A 41 -3.49 9.34 2.83
C VAL A 41 -3.26 8.90 4.28
N ALA A 42 -2.11 9.27 4.88
CA ALA A 42 -1.79 8.97 6.28
C ALA A 42 -2.88 9.47 7.25
N GLY A 43 -3.34 10.70 7.04
CA GLY A 43 -4.36 11.34 7.87
C GLY A 43 -5.74 10.75 7.61
N GLU A 44 -6.08 10.49 6.35
CA GLU A 44 -7.38 9.92 5.97
C GLU A 44 -7.53 8.46 6.43
N SER A 45 -6.47 7.65 6.33
CA SER A 45 -6.45 6.28 6.86
C SER A 45 -6.60 6.28 8.39
N GLY A 46 -5.95 7.22 9.08
CA GLY A 46 -6.12 7.47 10.52
C GLY A 46 -7.56 7.86 10.88
N ARG A 47 -8.17 8.79 10.14
CA ARG A 47 -9.56 9.22 10.37
C ARG A 47 -10.56 8.08 10.16
N LEU A 48 -10.42 7.30 9.09
CA LEU A 48 -11.27 6.12 8.85
C LEU A 48 -11.20 5.16 10.05
N TRP A 49 -9.98 4.90 10.54
CA TRP A 49 -9.77 4.07 11.72
C TRP A 49 -10.42 4.63 12.98
N GLU A 50 -10.25 5.92 13.26
CA GLU A 50 -10.82 6.63 14.42
C GLU A 50 -12.35 6.66 14.38
N MET A 51 -12.95 6.76 13.19
CA MET A 51 -14.39 6.59 13.01
C MET A 51 -14.86 5.16 13.29
N GLY A 52 -13.95 4.20 13.42
CA GLY A 52 -14.24 2.79 13.70
C GLY A 52 -14.35 1.93 12.45
N ALA A 53 -13.83 2.35 11.30
CA ALA A 53 -13.88 1.53 10.08
C ALA A 53 -13.12 0.21 10.28
N ARG A 54 -13.76 -0.90 9.89
CA ARG A 54 -13.19 -2.27 9.83
C ARG A 54 -13.30 -2.89 8.45
N ARG A 55 -14.15 -2.31 7.60
CA ARG A 55 -14.24 -2.61 6.17
C ARG A 55 -14.30 -1.33 5.37
N VAL A 56 -13.58 -1.28 4.26
CA VAL A 56 -13.52 -0.14 3.33
C VAL A 56 -13.57 -0.66 1.90
N VAL A 57 -14.48 -0.13 1.10
CA VAL A 57 -14.59 -0.41 -0.34
C VAL A 57 -14.00 0.76 -1.11
N LEU A 58 -13.01 0.48 -1.95
CA LEU A 58 -12.53 1.35 -3.01
C LEU A 58 -13.22 0.95 -4.31
N PRO A 59 -14.19 1.74 -4.82
CA PRO A 59 -15.03 1.33 -5.95
C PRO A 59 -14.31 1.37 -7.30
N GLU A 60 -13.21 2.14 -7.39
CA GLU A 60 -12.48 2.32 -8.64
C GLU A 60 -11.35 1.31 -8.76
N VAL A 61 -11.10 0.85 -9.99
CA VAL A 61 -9.99 -0.06 -10.30
C VAL A 61 -8.67 0.69 -10.17
N VAL A 62 -7.73 0.11 -9.45
CA VAL A 62 -6.34 0.57 -9.43
C VAL A 62 -5.64 0.00 -10.65
N GLU A 63 -5.16 0.86 -11.53
CA GLU A 63 -4.44 0.46 -12.74
C GLU A 63 -2.93 0.62 -12.52
N LEU A 64 -2.18 -0.45 -12.76
CA LEU A 64 -0.73 -0.47 -12.70
C LEU A 64 -0.16 -1.07 -13.99
N GLY A 65 0.77 -0.35 -14.59
CA GLY A 65 1.38 -0.69 -15.87
C GLY A 65 0.85 0.18 -17.01
N GLY A 66 1.74 0.55 -17.94
CA GLY A 66 1.39 1.44 -19.06
C GLY A 66 1.01 2.88 -18.69
N VAL A 67 1.05 3.26 -17.40
CA VAL A 67 0.67 4.59 -16.93
C VAL A 67 1.70 5.62 -17.41
N GLN A 68 1.33 6.41 -18.42
CA GLN A 68 2.15 7.52 -18.95
C GLN A 68 1.75 8.87 -18.36
N ASP A 69 0.51 8.99 -17.89
CA ASP A 69 0.00 10.23 -17.30
C ASP A 69 0.35 10.33 -15.82
N PHE A 70 0.94 11.46 -15.43
CA PHE A 70 1.37 11.71 -14.06
C PHE A 70 0.18 11.74 -13.08
N ALA A 71 -0.97 12.28 -13.48
CA ALA A 71 -2.15 12.34 -12.61
C ALA A 71 -2.72 10.93 -12.35
N ALA A 72 -2.81 10.10 -13.40
CA ALA A 72 -3.16 8.69 -13.27
C ALA A 72 -2.18 7.93 -12.35
N ALA A 73 -0.87 8.16 -12.51
CA ALA A 73 0.15 7.56 -11.64
C ALA A 73 -0.02 7.99 -10.17
N ALA A 74 -0.24 9.28 -9.93
CA ALA A 74 -0.48 9.82 -8.59
C ALA A 74 -1.76 9.24 -7.98
N ARG A 75 -2.83 9.09 -8.75
CA ARG A 75 -4.08 8.46 -8.29
C ARG A 75 -3.87 6.99 -7.90
N ALA A 76 -3.15 6.23 -8.73
CA ALA A 76 -2.83 4.83 -8.44
C ALA A 76 -1.98 4.68 -7.17
N VAL A 77 -0.93 5.50 -7.02
CA VAL A 77 -0.08 5.50 -5.81
C VAL A 77 -0.87 5.91 -4.57
N ARG A 78 -1.78 6.88 -4.69
CA ARG A 78 -2.66 7.30 -3.59
C ARG A 78 -3.58 6.16 -3.14
N ALA A 79 -4.20 5.46 -4.08
CA ALA A 79 -5.06 4.31 -3.82
C ALA A 79 -4.28 3.15 -3.17
N LEU A 80 -3.13 2.79 -3.73
CA LEU A 80 -2.24 1.76 -3.18
C LEU A 80 -1.76 2.10 -1.76
N SER A 81 -1.42 3.37 -1.52
CA SER A 81 -1.02 3.82 -0.18
C SER A 81 -2.17 3.69 0.81
N LEU A 82 -3.41 3.98 0.40
CA LEU A 82 -4.59 3.80 1.25
C LEU A 82 -4.79 2.32 1.58
N VAL A 83 -4.72 1.43 0.58
CA VAL A 83 -4.81 -0.03 0.78
C VAL A 83 -3.71 -0.48 1.74
N ARG A 84 -2.46 -0.03 1.54
CA ARG A 84 -1.31 -0.36 2.39
C ARG A 84 -1.54 0.05 3.85
N ASP A 85 -1.93 1.29 4.09
CA ASP A 85 -2.08 1.82 5.44
C ASP A 85 -3.29 1.19 6.17
N LEU A 86 -4.37 0.90 5.46
CA LEU A 86 -5.54 0.19 6.01
C LEU A 86 -5.23 -1.30 6.27
N THR A 87 -4.46 -1.95 5.39
CA THR A 87 -3.95 -3.31 5.62
C THR A 87 -3.11 -3.35 6.89
N ALA A 88 -2.21 -2.38 7.09
CA ALA A 88 -1.39 -2.28 8.30
C ALA A 88 -2.22 -2.16 9.60
N ARG A 89 -3.47 -1.70 9.50
CA ARG A 89 -4.42 -1.54 10.60
C ARG A 89 -5.40 -2.70 10.72
N ALA A 90 -5.23 -3.78 9.95
CA ALA A 90 -6.16 -4.91 9.89
C ALA A 90 -7.59 -4.51 9.48
N VAL A 91 -7.73 -3.49 8.62
CA VAL A 91 -9.02 -3.14 8.00
C VAL A 91 -9.17 -3.97 6.73
N LEU A 92 -10.33 -4.63 6.57
CA LEU A 92 -10.68 -5.31 5.32
C LEU A 92 -10.85 -4.26 4.23
N VAL A 93 -9.98 -4.30 3.21
CA VAL A 93 -10.09 -3.43 2.04
C VAL A 93 -10.59 -4.24 0.85
N GLU A 94 -11.73 -3.85 0.31
CA GLU A 94 -12.28 -4.37 -0.94
C GLU A 94 -11.88 -3.42 -2.07
N TRP A 95 -11.10 -3.93 -3.01
CA TRP A 95 -10.53 -3.14 -4.10
C TRP A 95 -10.23 -4.03 -5.30
N LYS A 96 -10.01 -3.43 -6.46
CA LYS A 96 -9.74 -4.13 -7.71
C LYS A 96 -8.42 -3.66 -8.30
N LEU A 97 -7.67 -4.59 -8.89
CA LEU A 97 -6.37 -4.32 -9.48
C LEU A 97 -6.33 -4.79 -10.94
N ALA A 98 -6.04 -3.86 -11.84
CA ALA A 98 -5.60 -4.16 -13.20
C ALA A 98 -4.08 -4.00 -13.25
N TYR A 99 -3.37 -5.10 -13.47
CA TYR A 99 -1.92 -5.18 -13.41
C TYR A 99 -1.38 -5.63 -14.77
N SER A 100 -0.80 -4.71 -15.54
CA SER A 100 -0.19 -5.00 -16.84
C SER A 100 1.34 -4.96 -16.73
N ALA A 101 1.90 -5.69 -15.77
CA ALA A 101 3.35 -5.76 -15.61
C ALA A 101 4.05 -6.44 -16.78
N LEU A 102 5.37 -6.25 -16.83
CA LEU A 102 6.24 -6.83 -17.85
C LEU A 102 6.39 -8.34 -17.68
N ALA A 103 6.33 -8.86 -16.43
CA ALA A 103 6.36 -10.28 -16.15
C ALA A 103 5.17 -10.76 -15.27
N PRO A 104 4.58 -11.94 -15.54
CA PRO A 104 3.45 -12.48 -14.77
C PRO A 104 3.72 -12.71 -13.28
N GLU A 105 4.97 -12.83 -12.85
CA GLU A 105 5.36 -13.03 -11.45
C GLU A 105 5.47 -11.73 -10.63
N ASP A 106 5.45 -10.57 -11.29
CA ASP A 106 5.73 -9.28 -10.66
C ASP A 106 4.66 -8.88 -9.63
N TRP A 107 3.44 -9.44 -9.70
CA TRP A 107 2.37 -9.16 -8.72
C TRP A 107 2.80 -9.50 -7.28
N ARG A 108 3.75 -10.44 -7.11
CA ARG A 108 4.19 -10.91 -5.78
C ARG A 108 4.73 -9.79 -4.91
N VAL A 109 5.27 -8.71 -5.51
CA VAL A 109 5.74 -7.53 -4.76
C VAL A 109 4.62 -6.81 -4.01
N LEU A 110 3.36 -6.98 -4.44
CA LEU A 110 2.18 -6.43 -3.79
C LEU A 110 1.50 -7.42 -2.83
N SER A 111 1.96 -8.68 -2.78
CA SER A 111 1.28 -9.77 -2.06
C SER A 111 1.18 -9.61 -0.54
N HIS A 112 1.82 -8.58 0.03
CA HIS A 112 1.70 -8.19 1.43
C HIS A 112 0.49 -7.29 1.72
N LEU A 113 -0.10 -6.68 0.70
CA LEU A 113 -1.34 -5.91 0.81
C LEU A 113 -2.54 -6.86 0.92
N GLN A 114 -3.66 -6.38 1.48
CA GLN A 114 -4.94 -7.07 1.42
C GLN A 114 -5.20 -7.52 -0.02
N PRO A 115 -5.46 -8.82 -0.28
CA PRO A 115 -5.69 -9.31 -1.63
C PRO A 115 -6.89 -8.58 -2.26
N PRO A 116 -6.81 -8.17 -3.54
CA PRO A 116 -7.93 -7.54 -4.20
C PRO A 116 -9.11 -8.51 -4.38
N GLU A 117 -10.29 -7.97 -4.63
CA GLU A 117 -11.47 -8.75 -5.04
C GLU A 117 -11.27 -9.33 -6.44
N GLU A 118 -10.65 -8.54 -7.32
CA GLU A 118 -10.39 -8.86 -8.72
C GLU A 118 -8.95 -8.48 -9.09
N LEU A 119 -8.27 -9.39 -9.78
CA LEU A 119 -6.96 -9.19 -10.40
C LEU A 119 -7.09 -9.48 -11.89
N THR A 120 -6.68 -8.52 -12.72
CA THR A 120 -6.76 -8.61 -14.19
C THR A 120 -5.50 -8.03 -14.83
N GLY A 121 -5.39 -8.08 -16.15
CA GLY A 121 -4.31 -7.41 -16.91
C GLY A 121 -3.19 -8.31 -17.42
N PHE A 122 -3.20 -9.60 -17.06
CA PHE A 122 -2.23 -10.58 -17.55
C PHE A 122 -2.81 -12.01 -17.55
N GLU A 123 -2.20 -12.91 -18.33
CA GLU A 123 -2.54 -14.34 -18.35
C GLU A 123 -2.13 -15.00 -17.02
N GLY A 124 -3.02 -15.80 -16.43
CA GLY A 124 -2.79 -16.42 -15.12
C GLY A 124 -3.18 -15.55 -13.92
N ALA A 125 -3.84 -14.41 -14.14
CA ALA A 125 -4.31 -13.54 -13.06
C ALA A 125 -5.25 -14.23 -12.03
N PRO A 126 -6.17 -15.14 -12.41
CA PRO A 126 -6.98 -15.89 -11.44
C PRO A 126 -6.15 -16.78 -10.50
N GLU A 127 -5.15 -17.48 -11.04
CA GLU A 127 -4.23 -18.33 -10.28
C GLU A 127 -3.35 -17.50 -9.34
N ALA A 128 -2.81 -16.38 -9.85
CA ALA A 128 -2.06 -15.41 -9.05
C ALA A 128 -2.89 -14.85 -7.89
N LEU A 129 -4.18 -14.54 -8.13
CA LEU A 129 -5.08 -14.06 -7.09
C LEU A 129 -5.37 -15.13 -6.04
N ALA A 130 -5.54 -16.38 -6.46
CA ALA A 130 -5.70 -17.50 -5.53
C ALA A 130 -4.45 -17.66 -4.64
N ASP A 131 -3.26 -17.61 -5.23
CA ASP A 131 -1.99 -17.67 -4.51
C ASP A 131 -1.82 -16.49 -3.53
N TRP A 132 -2.19 -15.28 -3.95
CA TRP A 132 -2.17 -14.11 -3.09
C TRP A 132 -3.08 -14.32 -1.88
N ARG A 133 -4.33 -14.75 -2.09
CA ARG A 133 -5.29 -15.01 -1.00
C ARG A 133 -4.80 -16.09 -0.04
N ASN A 134 -4.27 -17.19 -0.57
CA ASN A 134 -3.78 -18.31 0.23
C ASN A 134 -2.51 -17.95 1.03
N GLY A 135 -1.67 -17.08 0.48
CA GLY A 135 -0.39 -16.68 1.10
C GLY A 135 -0.44 -15.37 1.89
N HIS A 136 -1.58 -14.69 1.97
CA HIS A 136 -1.67 -13.38 2.62
C HIS A 136 -1.76 -13.51 4.15
N TYR A 137 -1.03 -12.63 4.85
CA TYR A 137 -1.17 -12.40 6.28
C TYR A 137 -0.59 -11.03 6.66
N LEU A 138 -1.01 -10.49 7.79
CA LEU A 138 -0.50 -9.22 8.32
C LEU A 138 0.95 -9.34 8.80
N GLY A 139 1.72 -8.31 8.54
CA GLY A 139 3.16 -8.26 8.78
C GLY A 139 4.04 -8.95 7.72
N LYS A 140 3.51 -9.25 6.53
CA LYS A 140 4.26 -9.94 5.47
C LYS A 140 5.39 -9.09 4.86
N CYS A 141 5.21 -7.78 4.74
CA CYS A 141 6.26 -6.84 4.35
C CYS A 141 6.08 -5.53 5.13
N LEU A 142 6.96 -5.28 6.09
CA LEU A 142 6.80 -4.22 7.08
C LEU A 142 8.12 -3.54 7.40
N TRP A 143 8.05 -2.34 7.96
CA TRP A 143 9.20 -1.68 8.56
C TRP A 143 8.87 -1.05 9.91
N ARG A 144 9.92 -0.86 10.72
CA ARG A 144 9.88 -0.10 11.97
C ARG A 144 11.07 0.83 12.05
N GLN A 145 10.88 1.92 12.77
CA GLN A 145 11.93 2.89 13.07
C GLN A 145 12.41 2.68 14.51
N GLY A 146 13.70 2.41 14.67
CA GLY A 146 14.40 2.48 15.95
C GLY A 146 15.22 3.77 16.06
N PRO A 147 15.89 4.01 17.20
CA PRO A 147 16.79 5.15 17.33
C PRO A 147 17.97 5.03 16.36
N GLY A 148 17.96 5.85 15.30
CA GLY A 148 19.05 5.90 14.32
C GLY A 148 19.07 4.76 13.28
N PHE A 149 18.03 3.92 13.22
CA PHE A 149 17.94 2.88 12.19
C PHE A 149 16.50 2.58 11.80
N ILE A 150 16.34 2.02 10.59
CA ILE A 150 15.10 1.42 10.11
C ILE A 150 15.34 -0.08 9.92
N GLN A 151 14.44 -0.90 10.45
CA GLN A 151 14.46 -2.33 10.22
C GLN A 151 13.28 -2.74 9.36
N ILE A 152 13.56 -3.43 8.27
CA ILE A 152 12.59 -3.93 7.31
C ILE A 152 12.57 -5.44 7.41
N ARG A 153 11.36 -6.01 7.36
CA ARG A 153 11.13 -7.45 7.34
C ARG A 153 10.25 -7.77 6.16
N ASP A 154 10.70 -8.68 5.32
CA ASP A 154 9.97 -9.10 4.13
C ASP A 154 9.90 -10.62 4.06
N ARG A 155 8.68 -11.14 3.87
CA ARG A 155 8.34 -12.55 3.71
C ARG A 155 7.51 -12.82 2.46
N ARG A 156 7.42 -11.86 1.53
CA ARG A 156 6.71 -12.04 0.24
C ARG A 156 7.24 -13.24 -0.55
N TRP A 157 8.51 -13.59 -0.33
CA TRP A 157 9.23 -14.64 -1.04
C TRP A 157 9.36 -15.97 -0.26
N GLY A 158 8.54 -16.18 0.77
CA GLY A 158 8.55 -17.40 1.60
C GLY A 158 9.53 -17.32 2.77
N ASP A 159 10.78 -16.92 2.53
CA ASP A 159 11.79 -16.73 3.57
C ASP A 159 11.76 -15.34 4.19
N LEU A 160 12.22 -15.22 5.44
CA LEU A 160 12.35 -13.93 6.11
C LEU A 160 13.65 -13.23 5.71
N ARG A 161 13.51 -12.21 4.86
CA ARG A 161 14.55 -11.23 4.55
C ARG A 161 14.50 -10.09 5.58
N ARG A 162 15.67 -9.67 6.07
CA ARG A 162 15.81 -8.56 7.01
C ARG A 162 16.82 -7.57 6.48
N PHE A 163 16.42 -6.30 6.44
CA PHE A 163 17.29 -5.20 6.06
C PHE A 163 17.37 -4.22 7.23
N THR A 164 18.56 -3.69 7.47
CA THR A 164 18.79 -2.60 8.42
C THR A 164 19.41 -1.46 7.64
N ALA A 165 18.73 -0.31 7.64
CA ALA A 165 19.23 0.93 7.08
C ALA A 165 19.53 1.86 8.25
N ASP A 166 20.80 2.15 8.51
CA ASP A 166 21.25 2.99 9.63
C ASP A 166 21.89 4.31 9.15
N GLU A 167 22.06 4.48 7.85
CA GLU A 167 22.46 5.74 7.25
C GLU A 167 21.27 6.72 7.15
N PRO A 168 21.43 7.97 7.61
CA PRO A 168 20.33 8.94 7.67
C PRO A 168 19.61 9.21 6.33
N HIS A 169 20.32 9.08 5.22
CA HIS A 169 19.75 9.34 3.89
C HIS A 169 18.66 8.34 3.50
N TYR A 170 18.71 7.10 4.00
CA TYR A 170 17.64 6.12 3.77
C TYR A 170 16.36 6.48 4.50
N GLN A 171 16.45 7.06 5.71
CA GLN A 171 15.26 7.54 6.41
C GLN A 171 14.57 8.65 5.62
N VAL A 172 15.34 9.63 5.13
CA VAL A 172 14.79 10.72 4.30
C VAL A 172 14.16 10.18 3.02
N ALA A 173 14.81 9.22 2.37
CA ALA A 173 14.26 8.58 1.17
C ALA A 173 12.95 7.84 1.44
N ILE A 174 12.88 7.06 2.53
CA ILE A 174 11.67 6.31 2.90
C ILE A 174 10.52 7.28 3.22
N GLU A 175 10.79 8.37 3.94
CA GLU A 175 9.79 9.40 4.23
C GLU A 175 9.26 10.06 2.95
N ALA A 176 10.13 10.36 1.98
CA ALA A 176 9.73 10.90 0.68
C ALA A 176 8.91 9.90 -0.16
N LEU A 177 9.33 8.63 -0.18
CA LEU A 177 8.69 7.56 -0.96
C LEU A 177 7.38 7.05 -0.34
N ALA A 178 7.12 7.37 0.93
CA ALA A 178 6.02 6.80 1.72
C ALA A 178 4.65 6.94 1.04
N TYR A 179 4.41 8.00 0.28
CA TYR A 179 3.16 8.22 -0.45
C TYR A 179 3.39 8.52 -1.94
N GLY A 180 4.54 8.08 -2.46
CA GLY A 180 4.98 8.37 -3.81
C GLY A 180 5.85 9.61 -3.91
N ALA A 181 6.94 9.51 -4.66
CA ALA A 181 7.76 10.64 -5.04
C ALA A 181 8.20 10.51 -6.50
N PRO A 182 8.35 11.62 -7.25
CA PRO A 182 8.97 11.59 -8.57
C PRO A 182 10.36 10.94 -8.49
N ALA A 183 10.60 9.91 -9.31
CA ALA A 183 11.87 9.20 -9.32
C ALA A 183 13.04 10.14 -9.63
N ALA A 184 12.83 11.11 -10.53
CA ALA A 184 13.84 12.12 -10.88
C ALA A 184 14.28 13.02 -9.71
N GLY A 185 13.50 13.09 -8.62
CA GLY A 185 13.83 13.85 -7.42
C GLY A 185 14.61 13.06 -6.36
N LEU A 186 14.87 11.77 -6.59
CA LEU A 186 15.53 10.88 -5.63
C LEU A 186 16.97 10.55 -6.05
N PRO A 187 17.88 10.28 -5.08
CA PRO A 187 19.21 9.80 -5.40
C PRO A 187 19.15 8.49 -6.20
N PRO A 188 19.89 8.36 -7.33
CA PRO A 188 19.85 7.13 -8.14
C PRO A 188 20.23 5.86 -7.37
N ALA A 189 21.20 5.95 -6.46
CA ALA A 189 21.61 4.82 -5.62
C ALA A 189 20.46 4.26 -4.77
N VAL A 190 19.65 5.15 -4.17
CA VAL A 190 18.47 4.77 -3.37
C VAL A 190 17.45 4.01 -4.23
N LEU A 191 17.20 4.49 -5.44
CA LEU A 191 16.25 3.83 -6.36
C LEU A 191 16.76 2.45 -6.78
N THR A 192 18.05 2.33 -7.08
CA THR A 192 18.66 1.05 -7.43
C THR A 192 18.59 0.07 -6.26
N GLU A 193 19.10 0.46 -5.09
CA GLU A 193 19.18 -0.43 -3.92
C GLU A 193 17.79 -0.87 -3.43
N PHE A 194 16.83 0.06 -3.31
CA PHE A 194 15.47 -0.30 -2.92
C PHE A 194 14.74 -1.08 -4.02
N GLY A 195 15.05 -0.84 -5.29
CA GLY A 195 14.48 -1.57 -6.41
C GLY A 195 14.96 -3.02 -6.46
N GLU A 196 16.26 -3.24 -6.29
CA GLU A 196 16.88 -4.58 -6.23
C GLU A 196 16.31 -5.42 -5.09
N GLU A 197 15.99 -4.80 -3.96
CA GLU A 197 15.36 -5.47 -2.82
C GLU A 197 13.82 -5.52 -2.89
N HIS A 198 13.23 -5.09 -4.01
CA HIS A 198 11.79 -5.02 -4.22
C HIS A 198 11.04 -4.25 -3.14
N LEU A 199 11.65 -3.21 -2.56
CA LEU A 199 11.08 -2.35 -1.52
C LEU A 199 10.34 -1.14 -2.11
N ILE A 200 10.58 -0.85 -3.38
CA ILE A 200 9.82 0.11 -4.17
C ILE A 200 9.31 -0.52 -5.47
N ILE A 201 8.24 0.06 -6.03
CA ILE A 201 7.89 -0.12 -7.44
C ILE A 201 7.83 1.23 -8.14
N ALA A 202 7.98 1.21 -9.46
CA ALA A 202 7.68 2.34 -10.32
C ALA A 202 6.19 2.32 -10.73
N VAL A 203 5.57 3.49 -10.70
CA VAL A 203 4.21 3.74 -11.21
C VAL A 203 4.29 5.00 -12.07
N GLY A 204 4.41 4.82 -13.39
CA GLY A 204 4.78 5.91 -14.29
C GLY A 204 6.12 6.55 -13.86
N GLU A 205 6.11 7.87 -13.64
CA GLU A 205 7.29 8.62 -13.18
C GLU A 205 7.49 8.61 -11.66
N LEU A 206 6.56 8.00 -10.90
CA LEU A 206 6.62 7.94 -9.45
C LEU A 206 7.28 6.64 -8.99
N ALA A 207 8.09 6.74 -7.94
CA ALA A 207 8.52 5.60 -7.14
C ALA A 207 7.68 5.54 -5.86
N TRP A 208 7.24 4.34 -5.47
CA TRP A 208 6.37 4.13 -4.32
C TRP A 208 6.93 3.10 -3.35
N TRP A 209 6.95 3.43 -2.06
CA TRP A 209 7.38 2.56 -0.97
C TRP A 209 6.36 1.46 -0.64
N LEU A 210 6.78 0.21 -0.74
CA LEU A 210 5.90 -0.96 -0.55
C LEU A 210 5.68 -1.32 0.93
N PRO A 211 6.71 -1.43 1.79
CA PRO A 211 6.51 -1.86 3.17
C PRO A 211 5.60 -0.91 3.97
N TYR A 212 4.58 -1.45 4.65
CA TYR A 212 3.83 -0.61 5.58
C TYR A 212 4.59 -0.37 6.88
N ARG A 213 4.35 0.80 7.47
CA ARG A 213 4.84 1.16 8.79
C ARG A 213 4.02 0.44 9.86
N VAL A 214 4.68 -0.19 10.82
CA VAL A 214 4.01 -0.74 12.00
C VAL A 214 3.89 0.35 13.06
N ASP A 215 2.67 0.86 13.26
CA ASP A 215 2.39 1.85 14.32
C ASP A 215 1.92 1.19 15.64
N ARG A 216 1.43 -0.06 15.57
CA ARG A 216 1.00 -0.85 16.73
C ARG A 216 1.40 -2.30 16.55
N TRP A 217 2.02 -2.88 17.58
CA TRP A 217 2.36 -4.29 17.57
C TRP A 217 1.10 -5.12 17.85
N THR A 218 0.62 -5.89 16.88
CA THR A 218 -0.33 -6.97 17.17
C THR A 218 0.45 -8.10 17.84
N GLN A 219 0.11 -8.38 19.11
CA GLN A 219 0.78 -9.40 19.93
C GLN A 219 0.78 -10.79 19.27
N GLU A 220 -0.17 -11.07 18.37
CA GLU A 220 -0.35 -12.35 17.69
C GLU A 220 0.62 -12.60 16.53
N ALA A 221 1.36 -11.60 16.03
CA ALA A 221 2.36 -11.80 14.96
C ALA A 221 3.66 -12.50 15.43
N MET A 222 3.65 -13.10 16.63
CA MET A 222 4.76 -13.77 17.30
C MET A 222 4.57 -15.30 17.44
N ALA A 223 3.86 -15.95 16.53
CA ALA A 223 4.06 -17.40 16.39
C ALA A 223 5.41 -17.63 15.68
N ILE A 224 6.37 -18.16 16.43
CA ILE A 224 7.65 -18.72 15.95
C ILE A 224 7.40 -20.14 15.48
#